data_AF-A0A954G0F3-F1
#
_entry.id   AF-A0A954G0F3-F1
#
_cell.length_a   1.000
_cell.length_b   1.000
_cell.length_c   1.000
_cell.angle_alpha   90.00
_cell.angle_beta   90.00
_cell.angle_gamma   90.00
#
_symmetry.space_group_name_H-M   'P 1'
#
loop_
_entity.id
_entity.type
_entity.pdbx_description
1 polymer ?
#
loop_
_entity_poly.entity_id
_entity_poly.type
_entity_poly.pdbx_seq_one_letter_code
_entity_poly.pdbx_strand_id
1 'polypeptide(L)'
;MKRVFLEWCSLFCIVFSLVCLLFWSVSLLSDSEMLGLSFGKQRAIVQTFTRKGDVTFCDHVANLEMIESVKNATLLEPTATRIYGMDIPGIDFNFIRFDNDSFVWSFRCSLLIPFALLMLLGGYCFHRFRLLRRSLSPFSGVAA
;
A
#
# COMPACT_ATOMS: atom_id res chain seq x y z
N MET A 1 -27.27 -15.68 -0.24
CA MET A 1 -26.09 -15.17 -0.98
C MET A 1 -25.40 -14.00 -0.28
N LYS A 2 -26.08 -12.89 0.04
CA LYS A 2 -25.46 -11.69 0.66
C LYS A 2 -24.71 -11.93 1.99
N ARG A 3 -25.19 -12.87 2.83
CA ARG A 3 -24.56 -13.19 4.12
C ARG A 3 -23.21 -13.91 3.96
N VAL A 4 -23.20 -14.97 3.16
CA VAL A 4 -22.00 -15.78 2.86
C VAL A 4 -20.95 -14.87 2.22
N PHE A 5 -21.35 -14.01 1.29
CA PHE A 5 -20.47 -13.02 0.68
C PHE A 5 -19.81 -12.09 1.71
N LEU A 6 -20.59 -11.49 2.63
CA LEU A 6 -20.04 -10.61 3.67
C LEU A 6 -19.10 -11.32 4.64
N GLU A 7 -19.41 -12.57 4.98
CA GLU A 7 -18.60 -13.40 5.87
C GLU A 7 -17.23 -13.70 5.23
N TRP A 8 -17.20 -14.20 3.99
CA TRP A 8 -15.96 -14.44 3.25
C TRP A 8 -15.17 -13.16 3.01
N CYS A 9 -15.83 -12.05 2.67
CA CYS A 9 -15.16 -10.76 2.53
C CYS A 9 -14.52 -10.31 3.85
N SER A 10 -15.20 -10.48 4.99
CA SER A 10 -14.65 -10.10 6.30
C SER A 10 -13.43 -10.96 6.67
N LEU A 11 -13.50 -12.27 6.46
CA LEU A 11 -12.40 -13.20 6.69
C LEU A 11 -11.21 -12.86 5.80
N PHE A 12 -11.46 -12.62 4.51
CA PHE A 12 -10.42 -12.21 3.57
C PHE A 12 -9.72 -10.92 4.00
N CYS A 13 -10.49 -9.90 4.39
CA CYS A 13 -9.93 -8.63 4.85
C CYS A 13 -9.08 -8.80 6.12
N ILE A 14 -9.52 -9.62 7.07
CA ILE A 14 -8.78 -9.88 8.32
C ILE A 14 -7.50 -10.67 8.05
N VAL A 15 -7.57 -11.72 7.22
CA VAL A 15 -6.38 -12.51 6.87
C VAL A 15 -5.36 -11.64 6.15
N PHE A 16 -5.80 -10.84 5.17
CA PHE A 16 -4.89 -10.00 4.41
C PHE A 16 -4.34 -8.83 5.23
N SER A 17 -5.11 -8.28 6.18
CA SER A 17 -4.61 -7.26 7.10
C SER A 17 -3.51 -7.84 8.02
N LEU A 18 -3.71 -9.04 8.56
CA LEU A 18 -2.69 -9.73 9.36
C LEU A 18 -1.42 -9.97 8.54
N VAL A 19 -1.54 -10.34 7.26
CA VAL A 19 -0.38 -10.44 6.36
C VAL A 19 0.32 -9.08 6.24
N CYS A 20 -0.39 -7.99 5.95
CA CYS A 20 0.23 -6.66 5.89
C CYS A 20 0.96 -6.27 7.19
N LEU A 21 0.39 -6.60 8.35
CA LEU A 21 0.98 -6.32 9.66
C LEU A 21 2.22 -7.18 9.94
N LEU A 22 2.21 -8.44 9.51
CA LEU A 22 3.37 -9.32 9.56
C LEU A 22 4.49 -8.78 8.69
N PHE A 23 4.20 -8.42 7.43
CA PHE A 23 5.17 -7.82 6.53
C PHE A 23 5.73 -6.49 7.07
N TRP A 24 4.88 -5.66 7.68
CA TRP A 24 5.32 -4.43 8.34
C TRP A 24 6.29 -4.73 9.50
N SER A 25 5.92 -5.66 10.38
CA SER A 25 6.74 -6.05 11.55
C SER A 25 8.08 -6.67 11.13
N VAL A 26 8.05 -7.59 10.16
CA VAL A 26 9.26 -8.22 9.60
C VAL A 26 10.15 -7.18 8.94
N SER A 27 9.58 -6.21 8.22
CA SER A 27 10.32 -5.14 7.56
C SER A 27 11.03 -4.18 8.53
N LEU A 28 10.57 -4.10 9.79
CA LEU A 28 11.28 -3.35 10.84
C LEU A 28 12.45 -4.11 11.46
N LEU A 29 12.31 -5.44 11.55
CA LEU A 29 13.31 -6.34 12.12
C LEU A 29 14.41 -6.71 11.11
N SER A 30 14.08 -6.63 9.83
CA SER A 30 14.97 -6.97 8.73
C SER A 30 15.80 -5.75 8.36
N ASP A 31 17.03 -5.68 8.88
CA ASP A 31 18.05 -4.73 8.41
C ASP A 31 18.54 -5.05 6.99
N SER A 32 18.16 -6.21 6.45
CA SER A 32 18.63 -6.73 5.18
C SER A 32 18.02 -6.02 3.98
N GLU A 33 18.90 -5.66 3.06
CA GLU A 33 18.64 -4.98 1.81
C GLU A 33 17.55 -5.66 0.98
N MET A 34 16.50 -4.88 0.70
CA MET A 34 15.66 -4.95 -0.49
C MET A 34 15.31 -6.36 -0.97
N LEU A 35 14.25 -6.95 -0.41
CA LEU A 35 13.45 -7.94 -1.13
C LEU A 35 12.76 -7.24 -2.31
N GLY A 36 13.51 -7.12 -3.40
CA GLY A 36 13.15 -6.44 -4.63
C GLY A 36 12.48 -7.39 -5.60
N LEU A 37 11.19 -7.22 -5.87
CA LEU A 37 10.54 -7.87 -7.01
C LEU A 37 10.46 -6.86 -8.15
N SER A 38 11.05 -7.21 -9.28
CA SER A 38 11.00 -6.44 -10.52
C SER A 38 9.95 -7.04 -11.46
N PHE A 39 9.00 -6.22 -11.86
CA PHE A 39 7.91 -6.61 -12.76
C PHE A 39 7.98 -5.78 -14.03
N GLY A 40 7.82 -6.40 -15.20
CA GLY A 40 7.64 -5.68 -16.47
C GLY A 40 8.57 -6.09 -17.59
N LYS A 41 8.44 -5.41 -18.73
CA LYS A 41 9.35 -5.51 -19.89
C LYS A 41 10.43 -4.43 -19.77
N GLN A 42 11.57 -4.61 -20.44
CA GLN A 42 12.76 -3.72 -20.41
C GLN A 42 12.52 -2.20 -20.49
N ARG A 43 11.36 -1.74 -20.99
CA ARG A 43 10.98 -0.30 -21.08
C ARG A 43 10.04 0.20 -19.97
N ALA A 44 9.55 -0.68 -19.11
CA ALA A 44 8.60 -0.37 -18.03
C ALA A 44 8.78 -1.39 -16.90
N ILE A 45 9.99 -1.42 -16.33
CA ILE A 45 10.27 -2.23 -15.15
C ILE A 45 9.79 -1.45 -13.94
N VAL A 46 8.96 -2.06 -13.11
CA VAL A 46 8.58 -1.55 -11.79
C VAL A 46 9.27 -2.41 -10.76
N GLN A 47 10.19 -1.81 -10.03
CA GLN A 47 10.86 -2.42 -8.89
C GLN A 47 10.08 -2.12 -7.61
N THR A 48 9.81 -3.16 -6.86
CA THR A 48 9.05 -3.10 -5.60
C THR A 48 9.91 -3.65 -4.49
N PHE A 49 10.08 -2.88 -3.41
CA PHE A 49 10.85 -3.33 -2.25
C PHE A 49 10.22 -2.84 -0.95
N THR A 50 10.54 -3.54 0.14
CA THR A 50 10.08 -3.19 1.49
C THR A 50 11.24 -2.73 2.34
N ARG A 51 11.07 -1.63 3.07
CA ARG A 51 12.09 -1.11 4.00
C ARG A 51 11.42 -0.36 5.14
N LYS A 52 11.82 -0.66 6.38
CA LYS A 52 11.36 0.04 7.60
C LYS A 52 9.83 0.13 7.73
N GLY A 53 9.11 -0.90 7.26
CA GLY A 53 7.64 -0.93 7.31
C GLY A 53 6.95 -0.25 6.11
N ASP A 54 7.69 0.30 5.17
CA ASP A 54 7.13 0.89 3.96
C ASP A 54 7.37 0.00 2.74
N VAL A 55 6.40 -0.05 1.83
CA VAL A 55 6.56 -0.59 0.48
C VAL A 55 6.85 0.59 -0.44
N THR A 56 7.91 0.47 -1.23
CA THR A 56 8.23 1.45 -2.29
C THR A 56 8.14 0.77 -3.65
N PHE A 57 7.49 1.45 -4.58
CA PHE A 57 7.41 1.15 -5.99
C PHE A 57 8.21 2.24 -6.73
N CYS A 58 9.05 1.85 -7.67
CA CYS A 58 9.84 2.78 -8.48
C CYS A 58 10.17 2.16 -9.82
N ASP A 59 10.61 2.97 -10.78
CA ASP A 59 11.15 2.43 -12.04
C ASP A 59 12.44 1.63 -11.76
N HIS A 60 13.42 2.32 -11.17
CA HIS A 60 14.70 1.75 -10.77
C HIS A 60 15.11 2.26 -9.39
N VAL A 61 15.60 1.34 -8.56
CA VAL A 61 16.13 1.63 -7.22
C VAL A 61 17.24 2.68 -7.27
N ALA A 62 18.11 2.62 -8.29
CA ALA A 62 19.18 3.60 -8.49
C ALA A 62 18.66 5.04 -8.66
N ASN A 63 17.41 5.21 -9.10
CA ASN A 63 16.83 6.53 -9.32
C ASN A 63 16.29 7.17 -8.03
N LEU A 64 16.26 6.44 -6.90
CA LEU A 64 15.84 7.00 -5.61
C LEU A 64 16.83 8.04 -5.10
N GLU A 65 18.13 7.83 -5.33
CA GLU A 65 19.18 8.81 -4.99
C GLU A 65 19.01 10.10 -5.80
N MET A 66 18.58 9.99 -7.06
CA MET A 66 18.24 11.16 -7.88
C MET A 66 17.03 11.90 -7.33
N ILE A 67 15.97 11.18 -6.93
CA ILE A 67 14.79 11.80 -6.30
C ILE A 67 15.18 12.54 -5.02
N GLU A 68 16.02 11.94 -4.19
CA GLU A 68 16.51 12.56 -2.95
C GLU A 68 17.38 13.80 -3.23
N SER A 69 18.21 13.73 -4.27
CA SER A 69 19.01 14.87 -4.75
C SER A 69 18.12 16.03 -5.21
N VAL A 70 17.07 15.75 -6.00
CA VAL A 70 16.08 16.77 -6.39
C VAL A 70 15.38 17.36 -5.17
N LYS A 71 14.96 16.53 -4.21
CA LYS A 71 14.33 16.99 -2.96
C LYS A 71 15.25 17.89 -2.14
N ASN A 72 16.54 17.61 -2.12
CA ASN A 72 17.56 18.40 -1.42
C ASN A 72 18.03 19.64 -2.19
N ALA A 73 17.38 19.95 -3.33
CA ALA A 73 17.71 21.07 -4.20
C ALA A 73 19.18 21.06 -4.68
N THR A 74 19.79 19.88 -4.80
CA THR A 74 21.12 19.76 -5.39
C THR A 74 21.04 19.90 -6.90
N LEU A 75 22.06 20.53 -7.48
CA LEU A 75 22.17 20.73 -8.92
C LEU A 75 22.35 19.36 -9.58
N LEU A 76 21.41 18.99 -10.44
CA LEU A 76 21.40 17.72 -11.17
C LEU A 76 21.55 17.99 -12.66
N GLU A 77 22.44 17.22 -13.29
CA GLU A 77 22.46 17.02 -14.73
C GLU A 77 21.93 15.62 -15.02
N PRO A 78 20.88 15.44 -15.84
CA PRO A 78 20.09 16.45 -16.55
C PRO A 78 19.20 17.34 -15.65
N THR A 79 18.79 18.51 -16.16
CA THR A 79 17.98 19.47 -15.39
C THR A 79 16.53 18.99 -15.30
N ALA A 80 15.96 19.02 -14.09
CA ALA A 80 14.56 18.69 -13.87
C ALA A 80 13.64 19.78 -14.46
N THR A 81 12.79 19.41 -15.43
CA THR A 81 11.84 20.33 -16.09
C THR A 81 10.49 20.38 -15.39
N ARG A 82 10.07 19.27 -14.78
CA ARG A 82 8.83 19.19 -14.02
C ARG A 82 9.02 18.30 -12.80
N ILE A 83 8.67 18.84 -11.64
CA ILE A 83 8.68 18.13 -10.36
C ILE A 83 7.26 18.13 -9.84
N TYR A 84 6.70 16.94 -9.62
CA TYR A 84 5.42 16.75 -8.97
C TYR A 84 5.61 15.78 -7.81
N GLY A 85 5.19 16.18 -6.61
CA GLY A 85 5.33 15.37 -5.42
C GLY A 85 4.14 15.52 -4.51
N MET A 86 3.82 14.46 -3.78
CA MET A 86 2.84 14.45 -2.71
C MET A 86 3.48 13.75 -1.52
N ASP A 87 3.62 14.47 -0.41
CA ASP A 87 4.17 13.95 0.83
C ASP A 87 3.10 14.09 1.93
N ILE A 88 2.55 12.96 2.35
CA ILE A 88 1.53 12.84 3.39
C ILE A 88 2.02 11.74 4.35
N PRO A 89 1.75 11.81 5.66
CA PRO A 89 2.16 10.78 6.59
C PRO A 89 1.81 9.35 6.12
N GLY A 90 2.86 8.57 5.83
CA GLY A 90 2.77 7.20 5.34
C GLY A 90 2.53 7.03 3.83
N ILE A 91 2.43 8.10 3.04
CA ILE A 91 2.38 8.06 1.57
C ILE A 91 3.29 9.15 1.00
N ASP A 92 4.31 8.76 0.24
CA ASP A 92 5.20 9.69 -0.48
C ASP A 92 5.22 9.32 -1.96
N PHE A 93 4.76 10.22 -2.81
CA PHE A 93 4.81 10.08 -4.26
C PHE A 93 5.70 11.15 -4.85
N ASN A 94 6.58 10.75 -5.77
CA ASN A 94 7.46 11.65 -6.49
C ASN A 94 7.46 11.29 -7.96
N PHE A 95 7.36 12.31 -8.80
CA PHE A 95 7.47 12.22 -10.24
C PHE A 95 8.32 13.38 -10.73
N ILE A 96 9.42 13.06 -11.39
CA ILE A 96 10.36 14.04 -11.94
C ILE A 96 10.50 13.74 -13.42
N ARG A 97 10.35 14.78 -14.24
CA ARG A 97 10.67 14.75 -15.67
C ARG A 97 11.89 15.62 -15.90
N PHE A 98 12.82 15.11 -16.71
CA PHE A 98 14.03 15.82 -17.11
C PHE A 98 13.88 16.45 -18.50
N ASP A 99 14.84 17.25 -18.89
CA ASP A 99 14.94 17.90 -20.21
C ASP A 99 15.10 16.90 -21.37
N ASN A 100 15.83 15.81 -21.15
CA ASN A 100 16.05 14.73 -22.12
C ASN A 100 14.84 13.79 -22.30
N ASP A 101 13.66 14.21 -21.86
CA ASP A 101 12.41 13.45 -21.88
C ASP A 101 12.41 12.14 -21.06
N SER A 102 13.47 11.91 -20.27
CA SER A 102 13.48 10.87 -19.26
C SER A 102 12.59 11.27 -18.08
N PHE A 103 11.98 10.27 -17.45
CA PHE A 103 11.20 10.45 -16.24
C PHE A 103 11.64 9.44 -15.20
N VAL A 104 11.45 9.82 -13.95
CA VAL A 104 11.69 8.98 -12.79
C VAL A 104 10.50 9.16 -11.86
N TRP A 105 9.95 8.05 -11.37
CA TRP A 105 8.96 8.11 -10.31
C TRP A 105 9.24 7.14 -9.17
N SER A 106 8.75 7.52 -8.00
CA SER A 106 8.66 6.65 -6.83
C SER A 106 7.32 6.84 -6.13
N PHE A 107 6.79 5.74 -5.62
CA PHE A 107 5.62 5.71 -4.76
C PHE A 107 5.94 4.87 -3.55
N ARG A 108 5.99 5.50 -2.38
CA ARG A 108 6.17 4.86 -1.09
C ARG A 108 4.87 4.89 -0.33
N CYS A 109 4.50 3.78 0.27
CA CYS A 109 3.32 3.64 1.08
C CYS A 109 3.61 2.76 2.28
N SER A 110 3.24 3.21 3.47
CA SER A 110 3.39 2.44 4.69
C SER A 110 2.43 1.25 4.69
N LEU A 111 2.91 0.06 5.03
CA LEU A 111 2.09 -1.15 5.13
C LEU A 111 1.00 -1.05 6.20
N LEU A 112 1.10 -0.09 7.12
CA LEU A 112 0.06 0.23 8.09
C LEU A 112 -1.21 0.80 7.44
N ILE A 113 -1.08 1.49 6.31
CA ILE A 113 -2.23 2.06 5.60
C ILE A 113 -3.13 0.98 5.02
N PRO A 114 -2.64 0.04 4.17
CA PRO A 114 -3.47 -1.05 3.68
C PRO A 114 -3.96 -1.93 4.85
N PHE A 115 -3.14 -2.15 5.89
CA PHE A 115 -3.58 -2.84 7.11
C PHE A 115 -4.81 -2.16 7.74
N ALA A 116 -4.75 -0.86 8.02
CA ALA A 116 -5.83 -0.12 8.67
C ALA A 116 -7.10 -0.11 7.80
N LEU A 117 -6.96 0.12 6.49
CA LEU A 117 -8.09 0.11 5.56
C LEU A 117 -8.77 -1.26 5.51
N LEU A 118 -7.99 -2.34 5.47
CA LEU A 118 -8.52 -3.71 5.46
C LEU A 118 -9.17 -4.08 6.79
N MET A 119 -8.61 -3.65 7.92
CA MET A 119 -9.23 -3.85 9.23
C MET A 119 -10.57 -3.11 9.36
N LEU A 120 -10.64 -1.85 8.91
CA LEU A 120 -11.89 -1.08 8.89
C LEU A 120 -12.93 -1.72 7.96
N LEU A 121 -12.52 -2.14 6.77
CA LEU A 121 -13.40 -2.81 5.82
C LEU A 121 -13.91 -4.15 6.36
N GLY A 122 -13.02 -4.96 6.96
CA GLY A 122 -13.36 -6.23 7.60
C GLY A 122 -14.33 -6.03 8.77
N GLY A 123 -14.06 -5.05 9.62
CA GLY A 123 -14.93 -4.66 10.73
C GLY A 123 -16.31 -4.17 10.26
N TYR A 124 -16.36 -3.37 9.20
CA TYR A 124 -17.61 -2.91 8.59
C TYR A 124 -18.43 -4.09 8.02
N CYS A 125 -17.79 -4.99 7.28
CA CYS A 125 -18.43 -6.20 6.76
C CYS A 125 -18.99 -7.07 7.89
N PHE A 126 -18.20 -7.27 8.96
CA PHE A 126 -18.62 -8.02 10.14
C PHE A 126 -19.79 -7.35 10.88
N HIS A 127 -19.74 -6.03 11.06
CA HIS A 127 -20.82 -5.27 11.68
C HIS A 127 -22.13 -5.39 10.88
N ARG A 128 -22.06 -5.24 9.55
CA ARG A 128 -23.21 -5.42 8.66
C ARG A 128 -23.76 -6.83 8.70
N PHE A 129 -22.89 -7.85 8.75
CA PHE A 129 -23.30 -9.24 8.95
C PHE A 129 -24.04 -9.42 10.29
N ARG A 130 -23.53 -8.86 11.39
CA ARG A 130 -24.18 -8.95 12.71
C ARG A 130 -25.55 -8.29 12.74
N LEU A 131 -25.70 -7.12 12.10
CA LEU A 131 -27.00 -6.45 11.97
C LEU A 131 -28.00 -7.30 11.18
N LEU A 132 -27.58 -7.87 10.05
CA LEU A 132 -28.43 -8.76 9.25
C LEU A 132 -28.81 -10.03 10.02
N ARG A 133 -27.92 -10.55 10.88
CA ARG A 133 -28.23 -11.72 11.73
C ARG A 133 -29.31 -11.38 12.77
N ARG A 134 -29.23 -10.21 13.41
CA ARG A 134 -30.21 -9.72 14.40
C ARG A 134 -31.56 -9.38 13.79
N SER A 135 -31.60 -8.79 12.60
CA SER A 135 -32.88 -8.44 11.95
C SER A 135 -33.70 -9.66 11.51
N LEU A 136 -33.07 -10.83 11.40
CA LEU A 136 -33.73 -12.10 11.06
C LEU A 136 -34.03 -12.99 12.27
N SER A 137 -33.77 -12.51 13.50
CA SER A 137 -34.19 -13.16 14.74
C SER A 137 -35.28 -12.39 15.52
N PRO A 138 -36.42 -11.92 14.95
CA PRO A 138 -37.51 -11.40 15.77
C PRO A 138 -38.52 -12.46 16.24
N PHE A 139 -38.48 -13.71 15.77
CA PHE A 139 -39.49 -14.72 16.13
C PHE A 139 -38.88 -16.12 16.35
N SER A 140 -38.39 -16.38 17.55
CA SER A 140 -38.32 -17.75 18.09
C SER A 140 -38.54 -17.78 19.61
N GLY A 141 -39.31 -16.80 20.11
CA GLY A 141 -39.58 -16.60 21.52
C GLY A 141 -41.05 -16.34 21.80
N VAL A 142 -41.97 -16.96 21.06
CA VAL A 142 -43.36 -17.18 21.48
C VAL A 142 -43.85 -18.44 20.77
N ALA A 143 -43.72 -19.59 21.42
CA ALA A 143 -44.64 -20.71 21.24
C ALA A 143 -44.83 -21.27 22.65
N ALA A 144 -45.98 -20.93 23.20
CA ALA A 144 -46.53 -21.44 24.45
C ALA A 144 -46.84 -22.94 24.35
#